data_AF-A0A2S7XRR5-F1
#
_entry.id   AF-A0A2S7XRR5-F1
#
_cell.length_a   1.000
_cell.length_b   1.000
_cell.length_c   1.000
_cell.angle_alpha   90.00
_cell.angle_beta   90.00
_cell.angle_gamma   90.00
#
_symmetry.space_group_name_H-M   'P 1'
#
loop_
_entity.id
_entity.type
_entity.pdbx_description
1 polymer ?
#
loop_
_entity_poly.entity_id
_entity_poly.type
_entity_poly.pdbx_seq_one_letter_code
_entity_poly.pdbx_strand_id
1 'polypeptide(L)' 'MDQRFLRYNEYKIVLAIPNGEILEGQLPNRQMKLLQAWIELHQDELMADWFLASSGQTPFKIDPLR' A
#
# COMPACT_ATOMS: atom_id res chain seq x y z
N MET A 1 -10.09 13.44 -4.97
CA MET A 1 -8.87 12.62 -4.93
C MET A 1 -8.50 12.48 -3.47
N ASP A 2 -8.81 11.33 -2.88
CA ASP A 2 -8.60 11.06 -1.45
C ASP A 2 -7.28 10.27 -1.31
N GLN A 3 -6.23 10.91 -0.77
CA GLN A 3 -4.92 10.29 -0.56
C GLN A 3 -4.87 9.66 0.84
N ARG A 4 -4.70 8.34 0.93
CA ARG A 4 -4.52 7.64 2.20
C ARG A 4 -3.03 7.39 2.48
N PHE A 5 -2.58 7.76 3.68
CA PHE A 5 -1.20 7.62 4.14
C PHE A 5 -1.06 6.44 5.11
N LEU A 6 -0.04 5.60 4.93
CA LEU A 6 0.38 4.59 5.90
C LEU A 6 1.49 5.16 6.81
N ARG A 7 1.46 4.86 8.11
CA ARG A 7 2.46 5.33 9.11
C ARG A 7 3.21 4.14 9.72
N TYR A 8 4.55 4.18 9.69
CA TYR A 8 5.41 3.29 10.47
C TYR A 8 6.61 4.10 11.02
N ASN A 9 6.59 4.40 12.32
CA ASN A 9 7.59 5.26 13.00
C ASN A 9 7.68 6.70 12.40
N GLU A 10 8.89 7.25 12.15
CA GLU A 10 9.10 8.57 11.49
C GLU A 10 8.94 8.52 9.97
N TYR A 11 8.84 7.33 9.39
CA TYR A 11 8.78 7.16 7.94
C TYR A 11 7.33 7.05 7.47
N LYS A 12 7.01 7.85 6.46
CA LYS A 12 5.75 7.79 5.72
C LYS A 12 6.06 7.57 4.26
N ILE A 13 5.20 6.82 3.62
CA ILE A 13 5.24 6.62 2.18
C ILE A 13 3.82 6.60 1.63
N VAL A 14 3.66 7.19 0.46
CA VAL A 14 2.46 7.13 -0.37
C VAL A 14 2.83 6.41 -1.64
N LEU A 15 2.07 5.39 -1.97
CA LEU A 15 2.32 4.54 -3.13
C LEU A 15 1.09 4.53 -4.04
N ALA A 16 1.32 4.42 -5.35
CA ALA A 16 0.28 4.11 -6.30
C ALA A 16 -0.11 2.64 -6.17
N ILE A 17 -1.41 2.37 -6.26
CA ILE A 17 -1.96 1.02 -6.33
C ILE A 17 -2.31 0.73 -7.80
N PRO A 18 -1.99 -0.49 -8.29
CA PRO A 18 -1.45 -1.62 -7.54
C PRO A 18 0.05 -1.86 -7.75
N ASN A 19 0.72 -1.03 -8.55
CA ASN A 19 2.12 -1.26 -8.94
C ASN A 19 3.15 -0.88 -7.87
N GLY A 20 2.74 -0.19 -6.79
CA GLY A 20 3.64 0.22 -5.72
C GLY A 20 4.61 1.34 -6.11
N GLU A 21 4.31 2.12 -7.15
CA GLU A 21 5.12 3.29 -7.51
C GLU A 21 5.11 4.32 -6.38
N ILE A 22 6.28 4.88 -6.05
CA ILE A 22 6.40 5.84 -4.97
C ILE A 22 5.89 7.20 -5.43
N LEU A 23 4.83 7.69 -4.78
CA LEU A 23 4.30 9.03 -5.02
C LEU A 23 4.96 10.05 -4.08
N GLU A 24 5.10 9.70 -2.79
CA GLU A 24 5.68 10.58 -1.78
C GLU A 24 6.37 9.78 -0.67
N GLY A 25 7.38 10.38 -0.05
CA GLY A 25 8.03 9.82 1.14
C GLY A 25 9.10 8.77 0.83
N GLN A 26 9.58 8.09 1.89
CA GLN A 26 10.66 7.12 1.78
C GLN A 26 10.64 6.11 2.93
N LEU A 27 11.18 4.93 2.67
CA LEU A 27 11.49 3.91 3.67
C LEU A 27 12.95 3.49 3.53
N PRO A 28 13.59 2.99 4.60
CA PRO A 28 14.91 2.39 4.45
C PRO A 28 14.83 1.17 3.52
N ASN A 29 15.92 0.91 2.80
CA ASN A 29 15.96 -0.04 1.68
C ASN A 29 15.42 -1.44 2.02
N ARG A 30 15.65 -1.94 3.24
CA ARG A 30 15.16 -3.25 3.66
C ARG A 30 13.63 -3.28 3.77
N GLN A 31 13.03 -2.24 4.32
CA GLN A 31 11.59 -2.11 4.46
C GLN A 31 10.93 -1.89 3.09
N MET A 32 11.57 -1.10 2.21
CA MET A 32 11.07 -0.91 0.84
C MET A 32 10.98 -2.24 0.08
N LYS A 33 12.02 -3.08 0.16
CA LYS A 33 12.02 -4.40 -0.50
C LYS A 33 10.92 -5.33 0.02
N LEU A 34 10.68 -5.33 1.33
CA LEU A 34 9.58 -6.10 1.92
C LEU A 34 8.22 -5.57 1.44
N LEU A 35 8.04 -4.25 1.43
CA LEU A 35 6.79 -3.64 0.97
C LEU A 35 6.53 -3.93 -0.52
N GLN A 36 7.55 -3.84 -1.38
CA GLN A 36 7.42 -4.18 -2.80
C GLN A 36 7.02 -5.63 -3.02
N ALA A 37 7.68 -6.58 -2.32
CA ALA A 37 7.31 -7.99 -2.40
C ALA A 37 5.89 -8.25 -1.90
N TRP A 38 5.44 -7.50 -0.88
CA TRP A 38 4.08 -7.61 -0.37
C TRP A 38 3.06 -7.10 -1.39
N ILE A 39 3.33 -5.97 -2.04
CA ILE A 39 2.46 -5.40 -3.09
C ILE A 39 2.35 -6.37 -4.26
N GLU A 40 3.47 -6.94 -4.69
CA GLU A 40 3.50 -7.90 -5.81
C GLU A 40 2.68 -9.16 -5.50
N LEU A 41 2.75 -9.67 -4.27
CA LEU A 41 1.97 -10.85 -3.86
C LEU A 41 0.46 -10.58 -3.75
N HIS A 42 0.06 -9.35 -3.39
CA HIS A 42 -1.33 -9.00 -3.08
C HIS A 42 -1.93 -7.99 -4.10
N GLN A 43 -1.42 -7.97 -5.34
CA GLN A 43 -1.79 -6.99 -6.36
C GLN A 43 -3.31 -6.95 -6.63
N ASP A 44 -3.92 -8.13 -6.77
CA ASP A 44 -5.35 -8.29 -7.04
C ASP A 44 -6.21 -7.85 -5.85
N GLU A 45 -5.80 -8.20 -4.63
CA GLU A 45 -6.48 -7.80 -3.39
C GLU A 45 -6.43 -6.28 -3.21
N LEU A 46 -5.27 -5.67 -3.48
CA LEU A 46 -5.11 -4.21 -3.44
C LEU A 46 -6.01 -3.50 -4.45
N MET A 47 -6.19 -4.05 -5.65
CA MET A 47 -7.12 -3.49 -6.64
C MET A 47 -8.58 -3.61 -6.20
N ALA A 48 -8.98 -4.76 -5.66
CA ALA A 48 -10.34 -4.94 -5.15
C ALA A 48 -10.62 -3.97 -3.98
N ASP A 49 -9.68 -3.86 -3.05
CA ASP A 49 -9.77 -2.95 -1.91
C ASP A 49 -9.77 -1.47 -2.33
N TRP A 50 -9.02 -1.11 -3.37
CA TRP A 50 -9.06 0.24 -3.95
C TRP A 50 -10.46 0.57 -4.52
N PHE A 51 -11.09 -0.38 -5.21
CA PHE A 51 -12.45 -0.19 -5.72
C PHE A 51 -13.48 -0.05 -4.59
N LEU A 52 -13.36 -0.85 -3.53
CA LEU A 52 -14.20 -0.72 -2.33
C LEU A 52 -14.01 0.65 -1.68
N ALA A 53 -12.76 1.04 -1.41
CA ALA A 53 -12.43 2.32 -0.81
C ALA A 53 -12.98 3.51 -1.62
N SER A 54 -12.77 3.51 -2.95
CA SER A 54 -13.20 4.59 -3.84
C SER A 54 -14.71 4.66 -4.02
N SER A 55 -15.44 3.58 -3.76
CA SER A 55 -16.91 3.55 -3.71
C SER A 55 -17.50 3.83 -2.32
N GLY A 56 -16.66 4.22 -1.34
CA GLY A 56 -17.09 4.53 0.04
C GLY A 56 -17.33 3.30 0.90
N GLN A 57 -16.94 2.12 0.44
CA GLN A 57 -17.02 0.86 1.18
C GLN A 57 -15.72 0.61 1.96
N THR A 58 -15.82 -0.20 3.01
CA THR A 58 -14.69 -0.59 3.85
C THR A 58 -13.84 -1.65 3.13
N PRO A 59 -12.54 -1.40 2.90
CA PRO A 59 -11.61 -2.42 2.39
C PRO A 59 -11.44 -3.60 3.35
N PHE A 60 -10.97 -4.72 2.83
CA PHE A 60 -10.60 -5.85 3.66
C PHE A 60 -9.23 -5.63 4.33
N LYS A 61 -8.90 -6.50 5.27
CA LYS A 61 -7.55 -6.56 5.84
C LYS A 61 -6.74 -7.51 4.98
N ILE A 62 -5.62 -7.02 4.44
CA ILE A 62 -4.64 -7.83 3.73
C ILE A 62 -3.55 -8.27 4.72
N ASP A 63 -3.20 -9.55 4.70
CA ASP A 63 -2.24 -10.14 5.62
C ASP A 63 -0.80 -9.68 5.31
N PRO A 64 0.05 -9.41 6.31
CA PRO A 64 1.44 -9.02 6.09
C PRO A 64 2.29 -10.20 5.57
N LEU A 65 3.44 -9.88 4.95
CA LEU A 65 4.46 -10.90 4.65
C LEU A 65 4.92 -11.59 5.94
N ARG A 66 5.05 -12.94 5.89
CA ARG A 66 5.57 -13.77 6.98
C ARG A 66 7.09 -13.87 6.97
#